data_AF-A0A2T7UUG9-F1
#
_entry.id   AF-A0A2T7UUG9-F1
#
_cell.length_a   1.000
_cell.length_b   1.000
_cell.length_c   1.000
_cell.angle_alpha   90.00
_cell.angle_beta   90.00
_cell.angle_gamma   90.00
#
_symmetry.space_group_name_H-M   'P 1'
#
loop_
_entity.id
_entity.type
_entity.pdbx_description
1 polymer ?
#
loop_
_entity_poly.entity_id
_entity_poly.type
_entity_poly.pdbx_seq_one_letter_code
_entity_poly.pdbx_strand_id
1 'polypeptide(L)'
;MNPPEPIVSEVEPLPPAARLLLERLPRGRRTRVVDVGANPLYPPPYAALLAAGACDLVGFEPDPEAYAALMADPTPGVTYHPAAIGDGQGRQLRLYAHSGFNSVYDPYLPGPAFHGLGGWETLRGTLDLPTTRLDDLPGLAPVDLLKIDIQGGELDALKGGEATLAQTGVVIIEQRFFPLYQGEPLFAEVDLELRRQGFRLHKFLQPTARPVASSQSHRFRRRQVRDQLIDGDCVYLRDLSRPEAIGAEELAQMCLLAASVFSSHSVVIHLLDRLVERGAAPADLAEAYVDALPAALLDPAKGPARRIRDEETELRT
;
A
#
# COMPACT_ATOMS: atom_id res chain seq x y z
N MET A 1 -7.81 24.40 14.19
CA MET A 1 -8.20 23.08 13.66
C MET A 1 -8.53 22.22 14.86
N ASN A 2 -9.72 21.61 14.92
CA ASN A 2 -9.81 20.41 15.76
C ASN A 2 -9.07 19.32 14.98
N PRO A 3 -8.11 18.61 15.60
CA PRO A 3 -7.59 17.40 14.99
C PRO A 3 -8.80 16.50 14.68
N PRO A 4 -8.77 15.69 13.60
CA PRO A 4 -9.65 14.54 13.59
C PRO A 4 -9.46 13.85 14.95
N GLU A 5 -10.54 13.61 15.69
CA GLU A 5 -10.47 12.69 16.82
C GLU A 5 -9.71 11.46 16.33
N PRO A 6 -8.72 10.94 17.09
CA PRO A 6 -8.10 9.69 16.72
C PRO A 6 -9.23 8.68 16.67
N ILE A 7 -9.68 8.37 15.46
CA ILE A 7 -10.39 7.14 15.21
C ILE A 7 -9.28 6.13 15.41
N VAL A 8 -9.12 5.66 16.65
CA VAL A 8 -8.48 4.38 16.90
C VAL A 8 -9.46 3.39 16.28
N SER A 9 -9.45 3.30 14.95
CA SER A 9 -10.17 2.28 14.23
C SER A 9 -9.46 1.01 14.67
N GLU A 10 -10.14 0.22 15.50
CA GLU A 10 -9.70 -1.14 15.78
C GLU A 10 -9.29 -1.78 14.44
N VAL A 11 -8.13 -2.41 14.42
CA VAL A 11 -7.65 -3.11 13.23
C VAL A 11 -8.71 -4.13 12.87
N GLU A 12 -9.35 -3.94 11.72
CA GLU A 12 -10.35 -4.89 11.26
C GLU A 12 -9.70 -6.27 11.07
N PRO A 13 -10.37 -7.36 11.47
CA PRO A 13 -9.84 -8.70 11.27
C PRO A 13 -9.73 -9.04 9.78
N LEU A 14 -8.86 -10.00 9.45
CA LEU A 14 -8.77 -10.50 8.08
C LEU A 14 -10.15 -10.95 7.55
N PRO A 15 -10.55 -10.52 6.33
CA PRO A 15 -11.77 -10.98 5.71
C PRO A 15 -11.80 -12.51 5.57
N PRO A 16 -12.98 -13.18 5.64
CA PRO A 16 -13.07 -14.64 5.55
C PRO A 16 -12.37 -15.23 4.33
N ALA A 17 -12.55 -14.62 3.15
CA ALA A 17 -11.90 -15.05 1.92
C ALA A 17 -10.36 -14.92 1.98
N ALA A 18 -9.83 -13.88 2.63
CA ALA A 18 -8.39 -13.72 2.84
C ALA A 18 -7.84 -14.74 3.84
N ARG A 19 -8.59 -15.07 4.90
CA ARG A 19 -8.23 -16.13 5.85
C ARG A 19 -8.19 -17.51 5.18
N LEU A 20 -9.15 -17.81 4.30
CA LEU A 20 -9.14 -19.03 3.49
C LEU A 20 -7.84 -19.14 2.67
N LEU A 21 -7.43 -18.06 2.00
CA LEU A 21 -6.15 -18.03 1.27
C LEU A 21 -4.96 -18.18 2.21
N LEU A 22 -5.01 -17.54 3.39
CA LEU A 22 -3.96 -17.64 4.38
C LEU A 22 -3.67 -19.11 4.76
N GLU A 23 -4.73 -19.90 4.91
CA GLU A 23 -4.72 -21.31 5.31
C GLU A 23 -4.42 -22.27 4.16
N ARG A 24 -4.91 -22.00 2.96
CA ARG A 24 -4.90 -22.97 1.84
C ARG A 24 -3.83 -22.70 0.77
N LEU A 25 -3.29 -21.49 0.66
CA LEU A 25 -2.19 -21.21 -0.27
C LEU A 25 -0.89 -21.83 0.28
N PRO A 26 -0.19 -22.67 -0.49
CA PRO A 26 1.13 -23.16 -0.10
C PRO A 26 2.13 -22.00 -0.22
N ARG A 27 2.43 -21.36 0.90
CA ARG A 27 3.48 -20.33 1.01
C ARG A 27 4.69 -20.90 1.73
N GLY A 28 5.88 -20.69 1.17
CA GLY A 28 7.15 -21.08 1.79
C GLY A 28 7.57 -20.16 2.94
N ARG A 29 6.98 -18.96 3.05
CA ARG A 29 7.30 -17.96 4.07
C ARG A 29 6.13 -17.03 4.41
N ARG A 30 6.28 -16.29 5.50
CA ARG A 30 5.41 -15.13 5.81
C ARG A 30 5.59 -14.04 4.77
N THR A 31 4.55 -13.25 4.58
CA THR A 31 4.58 -12.10 3.67
C THR A 31 5.58 -11.08 4.21
N ARG A 32 6.48 -10.57 3.37
CA ARG A 32 7.43 -9.54 3.76
C ARG A 32 6.92 -8.17 3.33
N VAL A 33 6.67 -7.32 4.32
CA VAL A 33 6.25 -5.93 4.13
C VAL A 33 7.41 -5.01 4.46
N VAL A 34 7.64 -4.03 3.58
CA VAL A 34 8.52 -2.89 3.84
C VAL A 34 7.66 -1.64 3.85
N ASP A 35 7.71 -0.86 4.93
CA ASP A 35 6.97 0.41 5.05
C ASP A 35 7.93 1.59 5.19
N VAL A 36 7.99 2.41 4.15
CA VAL A 36 8.79 3.63 4.09
C VAL A 36 7.89 4.81 4.44
N GLY A 37 8.13 5.43 5.60
CA GLY A 37 7.20 6.39 6.20
C GLY A 37 6.17 5.68 7.08
N ALA A 38 6.65 4.96 8.09
CA ALA A 38 5.84 4.11 8.96
C ALA A 38 5.07 4.88 10.06
N ASN A 39 4.86 6.19 9.89
CA ASN A 39 4.24 7.07 10.88
C ASN A 39 2.89 6.51 11.40
N PRO A 40 2.74 6.27 12.73
CA PRO A 40 1.58 5.57 13.29
C PRO A 40 0.35 6.49 13.47
N LEU A 41 0.00 7.29 12.47
CA LEU A 41 -1.18 8.16 12.51
C LEU A 41 -2.49 7.39 12.36
N TYR A 42 -2.48 6.36 11.52
CA TYR A 42 -3.63 5.53 11.20
C TYR A 42 -3.17 4.08 10.98
N PRO A 43 -4.05 3.08 11.15
CA PRO A 43 -3.70 1.70 10.82
C PRO A 43 -3.28 1.57 9.34
N PRO A 44 -2.11 0.97 9.05
CA PRO A 44 -1.67 0.80 7.67
C PRO A 44 -2.55 -0.23 6.94
N PRO A 45 -2.62 -0.21 5.60
CA PRO A 45 -3.43 -1.14 4.81
C PRO A 45 -3.17 -2.63 5.08
N TYR A 46 -1.97 -2.98 5.59
CA TYR A 46 -1.58 -4.36 5.91
C TYR A 46 -1.82 -4.74 7.38
N ALA A 47 -2.40 -3.87 8.20
CA ALA A 47 -2.54 -4.09 9.66
C ALA A 47 -3.24 -5.42 10.01
N ALA A 48 -4.25 -5.82 9.23
CA ALA A 48 -4.97 -7.09 9.46
C ALA A 48 -4.07 -8.33 9.27
N LEU A 49 -3.15 -8.31 8.29
CA LEU A 49 -2.16 -9.38 8.11
C LEU A 49 -1.17 -9.42 9.27
N LEU A 50 -0.75 -8.25 9.75
CA LEU A 50 0.18 -8.15 10.86
C LEU A 50 -0.44 -8.71 12.15
N ALA A 51 -1.68 -8.30 12.44
CA ALA A 51 -2.46 -8.79 13.58
C ALA A 51 -2.71 -10.31 13.52
N ALA A 52 -2.80 -10.88 12.31
CA ALA A 52 -2.93 -12.32 12.10
C ALA A 52 -1.60 -13.10 12.19
N GLY A 53 -0.47 -12.43 12.44
CA GLY A 53 0.86 -13.07 12.43
C GLY A 53 1.27 -13.58 11.04
N ALA A 54 0.69 -13.03 9.97
CA ALA A 54 0.89 -13.51 8.60
C ALA A 54 2.03 -12.82 7.86
N CYS A 55 2.52 -11.67 8.37
CA CYS A 55 3.61 -10.92 7.74
C CYS A 55 4.74 -10.56 8.72
N ASP A 56 5.93 -10.42 8.18
CA ASP A 56 7.08 -9.76 8.81
C ASP A 56 7.21 -8.34 8.24
N LEU A 57 7.49 -7.37 9.10
CA LEU A 57 7.54 -5.94 8.76
C LEU A 57 8.93 -5.35 9.04
N VAL A 58 9.45 -4.62 8.05
CA VAL A 58 10.56 -3.68 8.23
C VAL A 58 10.06 -2.27 7.91
N GLY A 59 9.95 -1.41 8.93
CA GLY A 59 9.47 -0.04 8.78
C GLY A 59 10.57 1.01 8.98
N PHE A 60 10.43 2.15 8.32
CA PHE A 60 11.36 3.28 8.38
C PHE A 60 10.61 4.55 8.77
N GLU A 61 11.02 5.20 9.86
CA GLU A 61 10.41 6.44 10.35
C GLU A 61 11.49 7.36 10.95
N PRO A 62 11.89 8.45 10.29
CA PRO A 62 12.95 9.33 10.77
C PRO A 62 12.50 10.34 11.86
N ASP A 63 11.22 10.66 12.02
CA ASP A 63 10.75 11.57 13.08
C ASP A 63 10.92 10.89 14.45
N PRO A 64 11.74 11.44 15.38
CA PRO A 64 11.98 10.83 16.67
C PRO A 64 10.72 10.62 17.52
N GLU A 65 9.71 11.48 17.41
CA GLU A 65 8.45 11.33 18.17
C GLU A 65 7.59 10.20 17.60
N ALA A 66 7.46 10.12 16.27
CA ALA A 66 6.72 9.05 15.62
C ALA A 66 7.42 7.69 15.80
N TYR A 67 8.74 7.65 15.68
CA TYR A 67 9.54 6.45 15.94
C TYR A 67 9.41 5.96 17.38
N ALA A 68 9.46 6.87 18.37
CA ALA A 68 9.24 6.51 19.78
C ALA A 68 7.84 5.91 20.01
N ALA A 69 6.81 6.43 19.34
CA ALA A 69 5.47 5.88 19.41
C ALA A 69 5.39 4.46 18.81
N LEU A 70 6.05 4.20 17.68
CA LEU A 70 6.14 2.86 17.08
C LEU A 70 6.81 1.83 18.01
N MET A 71 7.85 2.26 18.72
CA MET A 71 8.61 1.39 19.63
C MET A 71 7.92 1.14 20.97
N ALA A 72 6.82 1.82 21.26
CA ALA A 72 6.09 1.67 22.53
C ALA A 72 5.36 0.33 22.67
N ASP A 73 4.98 -0.30 21.54
CA ASP A 73 4.30 -1.60 21.51
C ASP A 73 5.01 -2.58 20.56
N PRO A 74 6.11 -3.22 21.00
CA PRO A 74 6.89 -4.12 20.17
C PRO A 74 6.10 -5.37 19.79
N THR A 75 5.91 -5.58 18.49
CA THR A 75 5.19 -6.73 17.95
C THR A 75 6.18 -7.76 17.35
N PRO A 76 6.02 -9.07 17.64
CA PRO A 76 6.86 -10.10 17.03
C PRO A 76 6.83 -10.07 15.49
N GLY A 77 7.99 -10.16 14.86
CA GLY A 77 8.13 -10.07 13.40
C GLY A 77 8.11 -8.64 12.85
N VAL A 78 8.13 -7.62 13.71
CA VAL A 78 8.22 -6.21 13.32
C VAL A 78 9.58 -5.63 13.71
N THR A 79 10.18 -4.86 12.83
CA THR A 79 11.38 -4.07 13.10
C THR A 79 11.20 -2.68 12.53
N TYR A 80 11.42 -1.65 13.34
CA TYR A 80 11.44 -0.26 12.90
C TYR A 80 12.86 0.29 12.96
N HIS A 81 13.18 1.18 12.01
CA HIS A 81 14.45 1.90 11.96
C HIS A 81 14.21 3.42 11.97
N PRO A 82 14.95 4.20 12.78
CA PRO A 82 14.87 5.65 12.81
C PRO A 82 15.64 6.26 11.64
N ALA A 83 15.25 5.94 10.41
CA ALA A 83 15.99 6.29 9.19
C ALA A 83 15.05 6.80 8.10
N ALA A 84 15.55 7.72 7.27
CA ALA A 84 14.85 8.16 6.07
C ALA A 84 15.37 7.38 4.85
N ILE A 85 14.46 6.93 3.99
CA ILE A 85 14.80 6.29 2.73
C ILE A 85 14.82 7.34 1.62
N GLY A 86 15.79 7.24 0.71
CA GLY A 86 15.95 8.18 -0.39
C GLY A 86 17.13 7.84 -1.30
N ASP A 87 17.86 8.86 -1.72
CA ASP A 87 18.93 8.79 -2.72
C ASP A 87 20.34 8.58 -2.13
N GLY A 88 20.46 8.41 -0.82
CA GLY A 88 21.74 8.25 -0.13
C GLY A 88 22.41 9.57 0.25
N GLN A 89 21.77 10.71 -0.02
CA GLN A 89 22.33 12.03 0.28
C GLN A 89 21.87 12.57 1.64
N GLY A 90 22.62 13.55 2.16
CA GLY A 90 22.20 14.35 3.31
C GLY A 90 21.01 15.23 2.94
N ARG A 91 19.95 15.17 3.74
CA ARG A 91 18.72 15.95 3.57
C ARG A 91 18.36 16.64 4.90
N GLN A 92 17.64 17.75 4.80
CA GLN A 92 16.99 18.37 5.94
C GLN A 92 15.51 18.03 5.91
N LEU A 93 15.05 17.26 6.89
CA LEU A 93 13.65 16.95 7.07
C LEU A 93 12.96 18.09 7.83
N ARG A 94 11.87 18.64 7.28
CA ARG A 94 11.00 19.59 7.97
C ARG A 94 10.01 18.80 8.81
N LEU A 95 9.99 19.06 10.11
CA LEU A 95 9.06 18.45 11.05
C LEU A 95 7.92 19.43 11.28
N TYR A 96 6.73 19.11 10.79
CA TYR A 96 5.55 19.95 10.97
C TYR A 96 4.77 19.56 12.24
N ALA A 97 3.90 20.45 12.69
CA ALA A 97 3.04 20.21 13.85
C ALA A 97 2.11 19.00 13.66
N HIS A 98 1.76 18.69 12.41
CA HIS A 98 1.10 17.45 12.04
C HIS A 98 2.10 16.57 11.29
N SER A 99 2.59 15.52 11.94
CA SER A 99 3.70 14.69 11.45
C SER A 99 3.44 14.02 10.09
N GLY A 100 2.18 13.85 9.71
CA GLY A 100 1.78 13.35 8.38
C GLY A 100 2.14 14.27 7.21
N PHE A 101 2.69 15.46 7.46
CA PHE A 101 3.19 16.36 6.43
C PHE A 101 4.71 16.53 6.46
N ASN A 102 5.43 15.75 7.28
CA ASN A 102 6.89 15.83 7.35
C ASN A 102 7.50 15.54 5.98
N SER A 103 8.32 16.47 5.47
CA SER A 103 8.88 16.37 4.12
C SER A 103 10.29 16.95 4.05
N VAL A 104 11.09 16.43 3.12
CA VAL A 104 12.40 17.00 2.78
C VAL A 104 12.29 18.24 1.87
N TYR A 105 11.08 18.53 1.38
CA TYR A 105 10.77 19.69 0.56
C TYR A 105 10.13 20.81 1.38
N ASP A 106 10.36 22.05 0.96
CA ASP A 106 9.71 23.23 1.54
C ASP A 106 8.24 23.31 1.11
N PRO A 107 7.34 23.89 1.93
CA PRO A 107 5.91 23.90 1.61
C PRO A 107 5.62 24.83 0.41
N TYR A 108 4.77 24.36 -0.51
CA TYR A 108 4.25 25.17 -1.62
C TYR A 108 3.00 25.92 -1.18
N LEU A 109 3.18 27.07 -0.53
CA LEU A 109 2.08 27.86 0.08
C LEU A 109 0.91 28.22 -0.86
N PRO A 110 1.09 28.45 -2.17
CA PRO A 110 -0.05 28.74 -3.05
C PRO A 110 -1.05 27.58 -3.16
N GLY A 111 -0.61 26.33 -3.01
CA GLY A 111 -1.49 25.16 -3.14
C GLY A 111 -2.54 25.04 -2.02
N PRO A 112 -2.13 25.03 -0.75
CA PRO A 112 -3.04 25.07 0.39
C PRO A 112 -4.01 26.25 0.33
N ALA A 113 -3.53 27.45 -0.04
CA ALA A 113 -4.40 28.62 -0.23
C ALA A 113 -5.46 28.38 -1.31
N PHE A 114 -5.08 27.72 -2.42
CA PHE A 114 -5.99 27.31 -3.50
C PHE A 114 -7.06 26.31 -3.04
N HIS A 115 -6.85 25.59 -1.93
CA HIS A 115 -7.83 24.68 -1.32
C HIS A 115 -8.47 25.21 -0.02
N GLY A 116 -8.23 26.48 0.32
CA GLY A 116 -8.74 27.09 1.55
C GLY A 116 -8.21 26.40 2.81
N LEU A 117 -6.98 25.90 2.74
CA LEU A 117 -6.18 25.33 3.83
C LEU A 117 -5.09 26.33 4.20
N GLY A 118 -4.88 26.55 5.48
CA GLY A 118 -3.80 27.38 5.99
C GLY A 118 -3.37 26.93 7.38
N GLY A 119 -2.10 27.16 7.72
CA GLY A 119 -1.53 26.83 9.03
C GLY A 119 -1.09 25.38 9.20
N TRP A 120 -1.17 24.54 8.17
CA TRP A 120 -0.62 23.16 8.24
C TRP A 120 0.91 23.18 8.19
N GLU A 121 1.48 24.20 7.54
CA GLU A 121 2.91 24.46 7.38
C GLU A 121 3.62 24.90 8.68
N THR A 122 2.93 24.84 9.82
CA THR A 122 3.50 25.19 11.12
C THR A 122 4.62 24.20 11.46
N LEU A 123 5.86 24.67 11.48
CA LEU A 123 7.02 23.86 11.85
C LEU A 123 7.07 23.61 13.36
N ARG A 124 7.29 22.36 13.74
CA ARG A 124 7.73 21.93 15.07
C ARG A 124 9.26 21.93 15.17
N GLY A 125 9.96 21.67 14.06
CA GLY A 125 11.42 21.64 14.02
C GLY A 125 11.99 21.25 12.65
N THR A 126 13.29 21.03 12.61
CA THR A 126 14.00 20.45 11.46
C THR A 126 14.98 19.39 11.94
N LEU A 127 15.29 18.42 11.08
CA LEU A 127 16.23 17.34 11.36
C LEU A 127 17.13 17.12 10.15
N ASP A 128 18.42 17.43 10.29
CA ASP A 128 19.43 17.06 9.30
C ASP A 128 19.77 15.58 9.46
N LEU A 129 19.64 14.81 8.38
CA LEU A 129 19.86 13.37 8.39
C LEU A 129 20.43 12.87 7.05
N PRO A 130 21.19 11.77 7.04
CA PRO A 130 21.43 11.05 5.80
C PRO A 130 20.17 10.28 5.40
N THR A 131 19.88 10.23 4.10
CA THR A 131 18.96 9.23 3.57
C THR A 131 19.72 7.95 3.23
N THR A 132 19.02 6.82 3.25
CA THR A 132 19.56 5.51 2.88
C THR A 132 18.82 4.99 1.65
N ARG A 133 19.56 4.48 0.67
CA ARG A 133 18.95 3.81 -0.48
C ARG A 133 18.39 2.45 -0.07
N LEU A 134 17.24 2.07 -0.60
CA LEU A 134 16.66 0.74 -0.32
C LEU A 134 17.63 -0.39 -0.69
N ASP A 135 18.36 -0.24 -1.80
CA ASP A 135 19.32 -1.24 -2.27
C ASP A 135 20.57 -1.37 -1.38
N ASP A 136 20.84 -0.37 -0.53
CA ASP A 136 21.99 -0.39 0.39
C ASP A 136 21.63 -1.09 1.72
N LEU A 137 20.38 -1.55 1.90
CA LEU A 137 19.92 -2.23 3.11
C LEU A 137 20.10 -3.75 3.02
N PRO A 138 21.03 -4.35 3.77
CA PRO A 138 21.31 -5.78 3.67
C PRO A 138 20.14 -6.62 4.17
N GLY A 139 19.78 -7.65 3.39
CA GLY A 139 18.76 -8.62 3.79
C GLY A 139 17.32 -8.11 3.74
N LEU A 140 17.07 -7.00 3.05
CA LEU A 140 15.72 -6.46 2.86
C LEU A 140 14.89 -7.32 1.89
N ALA A 141 15.49 -7.74 0.76
CA ALA A 141 14.83 -8.56 -0.26
C ALA A 141 14.70 -10.04 0.15
N PRO A 142 13.69 -10.77 -0.35
CA PRO A 142 12.61 -10.31 -1.22
C PRO A 142 11.57 -9.46 -0.48
N VAL A 143 10.87 -8.57 -1.18
CA VAL A 143 9.82 -7.70 -0.63
C VAL A 143 8.51 -8.01 -1.34
N ASP A 144 7.46 -8.45 -0.63
CA ASP A 144 6.18 -8.74 -1.31
C ASP A 144 5.35 -7.48 -1.49
N LEU A 145 5.33 -6.63 -0.45
CA LEU A 145 4.68 -5.34 -0.42
C LEU A 145 5.68 -4.26 0.01
N LEU A 146 5.90 -3.27 -0.86
CA LEU A 146 6.57 -2.03 -0.52
C LEU A 146 5.53 -0.91 -0.40
N LYS A 147 5.34 -0.38 0.81
CA LYS A 147 4.58 0.87 1.05
C LYS A 147 5.54 2.04 1.09
N ILE A 148 5.22 3.14 0.40
CA ILE A 148 5.98 4.40 0.45
C ILE A 148 5.01 5.57 0.63
N ASP A 149 5.16 6.29 1.73
CA ASP A 149 4.44 7.54 2.02
C ASP A 149 5.37 8.46 2.81
N ILE A 150 6.17 9.25 2.10
CA ILE A 150 7.20 10.14 2.67
C ILE A 150 7.09 11.56 2.10
N GLN A 151 5.89 11.94 1.67
CA GLN A 151 5.48 13.30 1.38
C GLN A 151 6.40 14.03 0.38
N GLY A 152 6.60 13.43 -0.79
CA GLY A 152 7.38 13.98 -1.92
C GLY A 152 8.71 13.27 -2.18
N GLY A 153 9.19 12.46 -1.23
CA GLY A 153 10.44 11.69 -1.37
C GLY A 153 10.31 10.41 -2.22
N GLU A 154 9.11 10.10 -2.71
CA GLU A 154 8.76 8.82 -3.34
C GLU A 154 9.68 8.47 -4.52
N LEU A 155 9.94 9.43 -5.41
CA LEU A 155 10.75 9.21 -6.60
C LEU A 155 12.20 8.83 -6.26
N ASP A 156 12.78 9.48 -5.25
CA ASP A 156 14.15 9.22 -4.81
C ASP A 156 14.24 7.85 -4.13
N ALA A 157 13.25 7.47 -3.32
CA ALA A 157 13.16 6.14 -2.72
C ALA A 157 13.05 5.03 -3.79
N LEU A 158 12.26 5.24 -4.86
CA LEU A 158 12.14 4.30 -5.97
C LEU A 158 13.45 4.13 -6.74
N LYS A 159 14.13 5.24 -7.08
CA LYS A 159 15.45 5.21 -7.75
C LYS A 159 16.52 4.59 -6.87
N GLY A 160 16.43 4.79 -5.56
CA GLY A 160 17.31 4.17 -4.57
C GLY A 160 17.09 2.67 -4.40
N GLY A 161 16.05 2.08 -4.99
CA GLY A 161 15.64 0.70 -4.71
C GLY A 161 15.50 -0.22 -5.92
N GLU A 162 16.09 0.08 -7.08
CA GLU A 162 15.87 -0.69 -8.32
C GLU A 162 16.08 -2.20 -8.14
N ALA A 163 17.13 -2.63 -7.43
CA ALA A 163 17.40 -4.05 -7.21
C ALA A 163 16.37 -4.69 -6.27
N THR A 164 15.97 -3.96 -5.23
CA THR A 164 14.90 -4.36 -4.29
C THR A 164 13.57 -4.48 -5.04
N LEU A 165 13.20 -3.45 -5.79
CA LEU A 165 11.97 -3.35 -6.57
C LEU A 165 11.90 -4.42 -7.64
N ALA A 166 13.01 -4.87 -8.25
CA ALA A 166 13.02 -5.98 -9.19
C ALA A 166 12.47 -7.30 -8.61
N GLN A 167 12.53 -7.46 -7.27
CA GLN A 167 11.99 -8.61 -6.54
C GLN A 167 10.69 -8.28 -5.79
N THR A 168 10.07 -7.14 -6.12
CA THR A 168 8.82 -6.69 -5.51
C THR A 168 7.61 -6.99 -6.40
N GLY A 169 6.56 -7.56 -5.79
CA GLY A 169 5.29 -7.87 -6.44
C GLY A 169 4.27 -6.74 -6.39
N VAL A 170 4.18 -6.05 -5.25
CA VAL A 170 3.20 -4.98 -4.99
C VAL A 170 3.87 -3.74 -4.43
N VAL A 171 3.52 -2.57 -4.98
CA VAL A 171 3.87 -1.27 -4.42
C VAL A 171 2.59 -0.52 -4.07
N ILE A 172 2.50 -0.01 -2.84
CA ILE A 172 1.50 0.99 -2.44
C ILE A 172 2.24 2.29 -2.22
N ILE A 173 1.83 3.35 -2.88
CA ILE A 173 2.58 4.60 -2.86
C ILE A 173 1.65 5.81 -2.88
N GLU A 174 1.95 6.80 -2.05
CA GLU A 174 1.26 8.09 -2.11
C GLU A 174 1.62 8.77 -3.44
N GLN A 175 0.62 9.28 -4.14
CA GLN A 175 0.81 10.04 -5.37
C GLN A 175 0.37 11.47 -5.18
N ARG A 176 1.13 12.42 -5.74
CA ARG A 176 0.79 13.84 -5.73
C ARG A 176 0.16 14.28 -7.05
N PHE A 177 -1.11 14.66 -7.03
CA PHE A 177 -1.84 15.18 -8.21
C PHE A 177 -1.83 16.70 -8.29
N PHE A 178 -1.63 17.36 -7.16
CA PHE A 178 -1.47 18.81 -7.04
C PHE A 178 -0.37 19.12 -6.03
N PRO A 179 0.59 20.04 -6.31
CA PRO A 179 1.73 20.27 -5.45
C PRO A 179 1.33 20.76 -4.05
N LEU A 180 1.86 20.11 -3.02
CA LEU A 180 1.87 20.52 -1.61
C LEU A 180 3.24 21.07 -1.19
N TYR A 181 4.32 20.61 -1.82
CA TYR A 181 5.68 21.04 -1.57
C TYR A 181 6.35 21.60 -2.84
N GLN A 182 7.36 22.44 -2.65
CA GLN A 182 8.06 23.13 -3.75
C GLN A 182 8.97 22.16 -4.49
N GLY A 183 8.69 21.97 -5.78
CA GLY A 183 9.54 21.14 -6.64
C GLY A 183 9.50 19.65 -6.32
N GLU A 184 8.50 19.18 -5.55
CA GLU A 184 8.29 17.75 -5.38
C GLU A 184 7.91 17.10 -6.72
N PRO A 185 8.31 15.83 -6.94
CA PRO A 185 7.80 15.04 -8.04
C PRO A 185 6.28 14.89 -7.98
N LEU A 186 5.61 15.05 -9.12
CA LEU A 186 4.17 14.79 -9.22
C LEU A 186 3.89 13.40 -9.79
N PHE A 187 2.61 13.02 -9.82
CA PHE A 187 2.12 11.72 -10.27
C PHE A 187 2.77 11.22 -11.57
N ALA A 188 2.94 12.09 -12.56
CA ALA A 188 3.49 11.70 -13.85
C ALA A 188 4.94 11.20 -13.75
N GLU A 189 5.76 11.82 -12.91
CA GLU A 189 7.18 11.44 -12.75
C GLU A 189 7.31 10.12 -12.00
N VAL A 190 6.49 9.93 -10.96
CA VAL A 190 6.47 8.70 -10.16
C VAL A 190 5.88 7.52 -10.96
N ASP A 191 4.79 7.73 -11.70
CA ASP A 191 4.18 6.72 -12.59
C ASP A 191 5.16 6.28 -13.69
N LEU A 192 5.87 7.23 -14.32
CA LEU A 192 6.87 6.91 -15.33
C LEU A 192 7.99 6.05 -14.76
N GLU A 193 8.46 6.35 -13.56
CA GLU A 193 9.50 5.58 -12.89
C GLU A 193 9.02 4.16 -12.53
N LEU A 194 7.83 4.01 -11.95
CA LEU A 194 7.24 2.70 -11.64
C LEU A 194 7.06 1.86 -12.90
N ARG A 195 6.62 2.45 -14.01
CA ARG A 195 6.48 1.76 -15.30
C ARG A 195 7.82 1.33 -15.87
N ARG A 196 8.84 2.19 -15.78
CA ARG A 196 10.21 1.87 -16.19
C ARG A 196 10.72 0.65 -15.41
N GLN A 197 10.39 0.56 -14.13
CA GLN A 197 10.74 -0.57 -13.27
C GLN A 197 9.81 -1.79 -13.41
N GLY A 198 8.89 -1.81 -14.39
CA GLY A 198 8.07 -2.97 -14.72
C GLY A 198 6.78 -3.13 -13.91
N PHE A 199 6.30 -2.06 -13.27
CA PHE A 199 5.00 -2.02 -12.61
C PHE A 199 3.91 -1.42 -13.52
N ARG A 200 2.65 -1.67 -13.18
CA ARG A 200 1.47 -1.05 -13.78
C ARG A 200 0.58 -0.51 -12.67
N LEU A 201 0.06 0.71 -12.88
CA LEU A 201 -0.98 1.26 -12.02
C LEU A 201 -2.20 0.34 -12.10
N HIS A 202 -2.62 -0.20 -10.96
CA HIS A 202 -3.76 -1.11 -10.86
C HIS A 202 -5.03 -0.38 -10.39
N LYS A 203 -4.93 0.36 -9.29
CA LYS A 203 -6.06 1.14 -8.76
C LYS A 203 -5.62 2.25 -7.80
N PHE A 204 -6.51 3.21 -7.57
CA PHE A 204 -6.43 4.13 -6.44
C PHE A 204 -7.08 3.47 -5.21
N LEU A 205 -6.47 3.63 -4.03
CA LEU A 205 -7.05 3.22 -2.75
C LEU A 205 -7.85 4.35 -2.12
N GLN A 206 -7.22 5.50 -1.95
CA GLN A 206 -7.80 6.63 -1.25
C GLN A 206 -7.43 7.96 -1.93
N PRO A 207 -7.97 8.24 -3.14
CA PRO A 207 -7.76 9.53 -3.76
C PRO A 207 -8.42 10.60 -2.91
N THR A 208 -7.64 11.58 -2.47
CA THR A 208 -8.10 12.73 -1.73
C THR A 208 -8.34 13.87 -2.71
N ALA A 209 -9.52 14.47 -2.56
CA ALA A 209 -9.95 15.59 -3.36
C ALA A 209 -10.59 16.63 -2.45
N ARG A 210 -10.34 17.89 -2.77
CA ARG A 210 -10.75 19.07 -2.03
C ARG A 210 -11.50 20.03 -2.96
N PRO A 211 -12.34 20.92 -2.43
CA PRO A 211 -12.89 22.01 -3.23
C PRO A 211 -11.79 23.03 -3.58
N VAL A 212 -11.98 23.73 -4.70
CA VAL A 212 -11.22 24.93 -5.00
C VAL A 212 -11.73 26.12 -4.17
N ALA A 213 -10.81 26.93 -3.66
CA ALA A 213 -11.13 28.12 -2.89
C ALA A 213 -11.83 29.18 -3.76
N SER A 214 -12.87 29.80 -3.21
CA SER A 214 -13.68 30.83 -3.84
C SER A 214 -14.34 31.74 -2.81
N SER A 215 -14.92 32.85 -3.26
CA SER A 215 -15.69 33.76 -2.40
C SER A 215 -16.90 33.09 -1.71
N GLN A 216 -17.35 31.95 -2.21
CA GLN A 216 -18.49 31.18 -1.67
C GLN A 216 -18.07 29.90 -0.95
N SER A 217 -16.76 29.65 -0.74
CA SER A 217 -16.28 28.40 -0.12
C SER A 217 -16.88 28.09 1.25
N HIS A 218 -17.28 29.12 2.02
CA HIS A 218 -17.94 28.95 3.31
C HIS A 218 -19.35 28.31 3.21
N ARG A 219 -19.97 28.31 2.03
CA ARG A 219 -21.29 27.71 1.78
C ARG A 219 -21.22 26.26 1.34
N PHE A 220 -20.04 25.78 0.89
CA PHE A 220 -19.86 24.40 0.49
C PHE A 220 -19.60 23.49 1.68
N ARG A 221 -20.24 22.32 1.68
CA ARG A 221 -19.88 21.23 2.59
C ARG A 221 -18.57 20.62 2.10
N ARG A 222 -17.44 21.02 2.70
CA ARG A 222 -16.08 20.60 2.28
C ARG A 222 -15.88 19.08 2.15
N ARG A 223 -16.62 18.26 2.92
CA ARG A 223 -16.56 16.79 2.83
C ARG A 223 -17.34 16.21 1.64
N GLN A 224 -18.28 16.97 1.07
CA GLN A 224 -19.12 16.54 -0.05
C GLN A 224 -18.64 17.13 -1.39
N VAL A 225 -18.08 18.34 -1.37
CA VAL A 225 -17.49 18.96 -2.58
C VAL A 225 -16.02 18.54 -2.67
N ARG A 226 -15.74 17.58 -3.56
CA ARG A 226 -14.44 16.90 -3.71
C ARG A 226 -14.05 16.83 -5.19
N ASP A 227 -13.95 17.98 -5.85
CA ASP A 227 -13.85 18.12 -7.31
C ASP A 227 -12.43 18.46 -7.82
N GLN A 228 -11.45 18.70 -6.94
CA GLN A 228 -10.03 18.83 -7.30
C GLN A 228 -9.18 17.80 -6.55
N LEU A 229 -8.52 16.91 -7.29
CA LEU A 229 -7.59 15.93 -6.74
C LEU A 229 -6.34 16.64 -6.17
N ILE A 230 -5.87 16.15 -5.02
CA ILE A 230 -4.69 16.66 -4.32
C ILE A 230 -3.61 15.57 -4.32
N ASP A 231 -3.95 14.44 -3.72
CA ASP A 231 -3.06 13.32 -3.49
C ASP A 231 -3.85 12.03 -3.31
N GLY A 232 -3.14 10.93 -3.07
CA GLY A 232 -3.72 9.71 -2.57
C GLY A 232 -2.94 8.46 -2.92
N ASP A 233 -3.23 7.41 -2.16
CA ASP A 233 -2.56 6.12 -2.31
C ASP A 233 -2.97 5.40 -3.58
N CYS A 234 -1.98 4.86 -4.27
CA CYS A 234 -2.13 4.04 -5.46
C CYS A 234 -1.50 2.67 -5.26
N VAL A 235 -2.16 1.63 -5.77
CA VAL A 235 -1.62 0.28 -5.86
C VAL A 235 -1.03 0.08 -7.25
N TYR A 236 0.23 -0.31 -7.29
CA TYR A 236 0.93 -0.78 -8.47
C TYR A 236 1.26 -2.25 -8.32
N LEU A 237 1.03 -3.01 -9.38
CA LEU A 237 1.36 -4.43 -9.44
C LEU A 237 2.48 -4.65 -10.44
N ARG A 238 3.36 -5.62 -10.16
CA ARG A 238 4.21 -6.22 -11.19
C ARG A 238 3.35 -6.57 -12.40
N ASP A 239 3.83 -6.28 -13.61
CA ASP A 239 3.04 -6.45 -14.84
C ASP A 239 2.47 -7.87 -14.99
N LEU A 240 1.19 -8.04 -14.64
CA LEU A 240 0.46 -9.31 -14.68
C LEU A 240 0.06 -9.74 -16.10
N SER A 241 0.39 -8.95 -17.14
CA SER A 241 0.22 -9.40 -18.53
C SER A 241 1.26 -10.45 -18.96
N ARG A 242 2.31 -10.66 -18.15
CA ARG A 242 3.38 -11.66 -18.36
C ARG A 242 3.64 -12.48 -17.09
N PRO A 243 2.62 -13.16 -16.53
CA PRO A 243 2.71 -13.82 -15.24
C PRO A 243 3.71 -15.00 -15.23
N GLU A 244 4.05 -15.56 -16.40
CA GLU A 244 5.08 -16.60 -16.58
C GLU A 244 6.47 -16.19 -16.10
N ALA A 245 6.76 -14.88 -16.02
CA ALA A 245 8.02 -14.35 -15.49
C ALA A 245 8.05 -14.24 -13.95
N ILE A 246 6.92 -14.47 -13.28
CA ILE A 246 6.76 -14.37 -11.82
C ILE A 246 6.70 -15.79 -11.25
N GLY A 247 7.48 -16.09 -10.21
CA GLY A 247 7.51 -17.40 -9.56
C GLY A 247 6.25 -17.74 -8.77
N ALA A 248 6.05 -19.02 -8.45
CA ALA A 248 4.85 -19.47 -7.74
C ALA A 248 4.73 -18.87 -6.32
N GLU A 249 5.85 -18.74 -5.60
CA GLU A 249 5.86 -18.09 -4.28
C GLU A 249 5.42 -16.62 -4.38
N GLU A 250 5.99 -15.84 -5.31
CA GLU A 250 5.59 -14.43 -5.48
C GLU A 250 4.12 -14.29 -5.89
N LEU A 251 3.61 -15.14 -6.79
CA LEU A 251 2.19 -15.15 -7.15
C LEU A 251 1.30 -15.45 -5.93
N ALA A 252 1.69 -16.38 -5.07
CA ALA A 252 0.94 -16.70 -3.85
C ALA A 252 0.94 -15.53 -2.85
N GLN A 253 2.07 -14.83 -2.69
CA GLN A 253 2.16 -13.63 -1.84
C GLN A 253 1.30 -12.49 -2.41
N MET A 254 1.38 -12.22 -3.72
CA MET A 254 0.54 -11.23 -4.39
C MET A 254 -0.96 -11.56 -4.27
N CYS A 255 -1.32 -12.85 -4.33
CA CYS A 255 -2.69 -13.33 -4.19
C CYS A 255 -3.24 -13.03 -2.78
N LEU A 256 -2.46 -13.34 -1.74
CA LEU A 256 -2.84 -13.00 -0.37
C LEU A 256 -2.99 -11.48 -0.19
N LEU A 257 -2.00 -10.69 -0.64
CA LEU A 257 -2.03 -9.23 -0.56
C LEU A 257 -3.25 -8.63 -1.29
N ALA A 258 -3.59 -9.14 -2.46
CA ALA A 258 -4.74 -8.68 -3.22
C ALA A 258 -6.06 -8.94 -2.50
N ALA A 259 -6.17 -10.03 -1.76
CA ALA A 259 -7.35 -10.36 -0.96
C ALA A 259 -7.43 -9.57 0.35
N SER A 260 -6.29 -9.31 1.00
CA SER A 260 -6.26 -8.79 2.37
C SER A 260 -5.94 -7.31 2.51
N VAL A 261 -5.22 -6.70 1.55
CA VAL A 261 -4.69 -5.33 1.67
C VAL A 261 -5.43 -4.34 0.77
N PHE A 262 -5.78 -4.73 -0.46
CA PHE A 262 -6.37 -3.81 -1.45
C PHE A 262 -7.61 -4.34 -2.18
N SER A 263 -8.20 -5.43 -1.66
CA SER A 263 -9.49 -6.02 -2.04
C SER A 263 -9.72 -6.10 -3.56
N SER A 264 -8.80 -6.73 -4.27
CA SER A 264 -8.85 -6.93 -5.73
C SER A 264 -9.13 -8.39 -6.07
N HIS A 265 -10.40 -8.78 -5.93
CA HIS A 265 -10.86 -10.16 -6.06
C HIS A 265 -10.65 -10.76 -7.46
N SER A 266 -10.78 -9.98 -8.53
CA SER A 266 -10.48 -10.46 -9.89
C SER A 266 -8.99 -10.76 -10.10
N VAL A 267 -8.10 -9.97 -9.46
CA VAL A 267 -6.66 -10.26 -9.45
C VAL A 267 -6.40 -11.55 -8.68
N VAL A 268 -7.07 -11.76 -7.55
CA VAL A 268 -6.96 -13.02 -6.78
C VAL A 268 -7.32 -14.23 -7.64
N ILE A 269 -8.47 -14.21 -8.32
CA ILE A 269 -8.87 -15.33 -9.20
C ILE A 269 -7.86 -15.53 -10.32
N HIS A 270 -7.43 -14.46 -10.99
CA HIS A 270 -6.42 -14.56 -12.05
C HIS A 270 -5.14 -15.24 -11.55
N LEU A 271 -4.64 -14.86 -10.37
CA LEU A 271 -3.44 -15.45 -9.77
C LEU A 271 -3.66 -16.91 -9.34
N LEU A 272 -4.82 -17.23 -8.77
CA LEU A 272 -5.18 -18.60 -8.39
C LEU A 272 -5.21 -19.52 -9.61
N ASP A 273 -5.80 -19.09 -10.73
CA ASP A 273 -5.81 -19.89 -11.96
C ASP A 273 -4.38 -20.21 -12.43
N ARG A 274 -3.47 -19.23 -12.38
CA ARG A 274 -2.05 -19.44 -12.71
C ARG A 274 -1.38 -20.43 -11.76
N LEU A 275 -1.67 -20.34 -10.47
CA LEU A 275 -1.11 -21.23 -9.45
C LEU A 275 -1.62 -22.66 -9.63
N VAL A 276 -2.92 -22.84 -9.89
CA VAL A 276 -3.52 -24.15 -10.16
C VAL A 276 -2.92 -24.79 -11.40
N GLU A 277 -2.77 -24.04 -12.50
CA GLU A 277 -2.13 -24.57 -13.72
C GLU A 277 -0.68 -25.00 -13.52
N ARG A 278 0.02 -24.38 -12.58
CA ARG A 278 1.39 -24.75 -12.18
C ARG A 278 1.44 -25.91 -11.19
N GLY A 279 0.30 -26.44 -10.74
CA GLY A 279 0.21 -27.41 -9.66
C GLY A 279 0.63 -26.85 -8.30
N ALA A 280 0.64 -25.52 -8.15
CA ALA A 280 1.06 -24.79 -6.96
C ALA A 280 -0.12 -24.30 -6.09
N ALA A 281 -1.35 -24.71 -6.38
CA ALA A 281 -2.53 -24.50 -5.55
C ALA A 281 -3.57 -25.61 -5.77
N PRO A 282 -4.44 -25.91 -4.78
CA PRO A 282 -5.56 -26.83 -4.96
C PRO A 282 -6.51 -26.38 -6.07
N ALA A 283 -7.00 -27.32 -6.88
CA ALA A 283 -7.84 -27.03 -8.05
C ALA A 283 -9.17 -26.33 -7.70
N ASP A 284 -9.72 -26.57 -6.51
CA ASP A 284 -10.97 -25.98 -6.02
C ASP A 284 -10.78 -24.62 -5.33
N LEU A 285 -9.54 -24.13 -5.17
CA LEU A 285 -9.27 -22.96 -4.32
C LEU A 285 -9.87 -21.67 -4.89
N ALA A 286 -9.92 -21.52 -6.22
CA ALA A 286 -10.55 -20.36 -6.86
C ALA A 286 -12.07 -20.32 -6.57
N GLU A 287 -12.75 -21.46 -6.71
CA GLU A 287 -14.18 -21.59 -6.38
C GLU A 287 -14.43 -21.31 -4.90
N ALA A 288 -13.66 -21.95 -4.01
CA ALA A 288 -13.79 -21.76 -2.56
C ALA A 288 -13.54 -20.30 -2.14
N TYR A 289 -12.64 -19.59 -2.83
CA TYR A 289 -12.42 -18.17 -2.58
C TYR A 289 -13.65 -17.33 -2.94
N VAL A 290 -14.25 -17.57 -4.11
CA VAL A 290 -15.49 -16.87 -4.52
C VAL A 290 -16.62 -17.13 -3.54
N ASP A 291 -16.81 -18.38 -3.12
CA ASP A 291 -17.85 -18.77 -2.15
C ASP A 291 -17.66 -18.09 -0.78
N ALA A 292 -16.44 -17.72 -0.42
CA ALA A 292 -16.13 -17.01 0.82
C ALA A 292 -16.26 -15.48 0.72
N LEU A 293 -16.54 -14.92 -0.47
CA LEU A 293 -16.72 -13.48 -0.65
C LEU A 293 -18.07 -13.01 -0.09
N PRO A 294 -18.16 -11.74 0.36
CA PRO A 294 -19.43 -11.11 0.68
C PRO A 294 -20.43 -11.21 -0.48
N ALA A 295 -21.66 -11.64 -0.19
CA ALA A 295 -22.72 -11.79 -1.20
C ALA A 295 -22.98 -10.52 -2.02
N ALA A 296 -22.72 -9.33 -1.45
CA ALA A 296 -22.84 -8.05 -2.14
C ALA A 296 -21.89 -7.88 -3.35
N LEU A 297 -20.86 -8.71 -3.47
CA LEU A 297 -19.91 -8.71 -4.59
C LEU A 297 -20.28 -9.71 -5.69
N LEU A 298 -21.26 -10.58 -5.45
CA LEU A 298 -21.63 -11.67 -6.35
C LEU A 298 -22.95 -11.37 -7.05
N ASP A 299 -23.07 -11.82 -8.30
CA ASP A 299 -24.33 -11.76 -9.03
C ASP A 299 -25.28 -12.87 -8.52
N PRO A 300 -26.40 -12.53 -7.86
CA PRO A 300 -27.29 -13.53 -7.26
C PRO A 300 -27.95 -14.43 -8.33
N ALA A 301 -28.00 -13.99 -9.59
CA ALA A 301 -28.56 -14.78 -10.68
C ALA A 301 -27.61 -15.90 -11.16
N LYS A 302 -26.32 -15.82 -10.83
CA LYS A 302 -25.30 -16.77 -11.30
C LYS A 302 -25.02 -17.91 -10.33
N GLY A 303 -25.59 -17.87 -9.11
CA GLY A 303 -25.44 -18.91 -8.08
C GLY A 303 -23.98 -19.21 -7.69
N PRO A 304 -23.74 -20.05 -6.68
CA PRO A 304 -22.42 -20.64 -6.48
C PRO A 304 -22.06 -21.48 -7.71
N ALA A 305 -20.76 -21.57 -8.04
CA ALA A 305 -20.30 -22.39 -9.15
C ALA A 305 -20.86 -23.82 -8.98
N ARG A 306 -21.41 -24.39 -10.05
CA ARG A 306 -21.87 -25.79 -9.99
C ARG A 306 -20.62 -26.65 -9.82
N ARG A 307 -20.47 -27.30 -8.67
CA ARG A 307 -19.52 -28.40 -8.49
C ARG A 307 -19.64 -29.34 -9.68
N ILE A 308 -18.60 -29.44 -10.49
CA ILE A 308 -18.51 -30.47 -11.51
C ILE A 308 -18.49 -31.77 -10.71
N ARG A 309 -19.62 -32.47 -10.67
CA ARG A 309 -19.68 -33.82 -10.10
C ARG A 309 -18.84 -34.70 -11.01
N ASP A 310 -17.99 -35.53 -10.42
CA ASP A 310 -17.31 -36.62 -11.07
C ASP A 310 -18.33 -37.50 -11.82
N GLU A 311 -18.50 -37.28 -13.12
CA GLU A 311 -19.18 -38.21 -14.02
C GLU A 311 -18.21 -39.33 -14.40
N GLU A 312 -17.73 -40.09 -13.41
CA GLU A 312 -17.02 -41.36 -13.64
C GLU A 312 -17.34 -42.40 -12.56
N THR A 313 -18.62 -42.64 -12.25
CA THR A 313 -19.03 -43.92 -11.65
C THR A 313 -20.48 -44.29 -11.92
N GLU A 314 -20.89 -44.36 -13.18
CA GLU A 314 -22.16 -45.02 -13.54
C GLU A 314 -22.14 -45.57 -14.96
N LEU A 315 -21.14 -46.38 -15.31
CA LEU A 315 -21.17 -47.19 -16.54
C LEU A 315 -20.17 -48.35 -16.50
N ARG A 316 -20.26 -49.22 -15.49
CA ARG A 316 -19.89 -50.64 -15.57
C ARG A 316 -20.80 -51.46 -14.65
N THR A 317 -22.04 -51.66 -15.12
CA THR A 317 -22.72 -52.96 -14.97
C THR A 317 -21.97 -54.05 -15.73
#